data_AF-A0A958KWX2-F1
#
_entry.id   AF-A0A958KWX2-F1
#
_cell.length_a   1.000
_cell.length_b   1.000
_cell.length_c   1.000
_cell.angle_alpha   90.00
_cell.angle_beta   90.00
_cell.angle_gamma   90.00
#
_symmetry.space_group_name_H-M   'P 1'
#
loop_
_entity.id
_entity.type
_entity.pdbx_description
1 polymer ?
#
loop_
_entity_poly.entity_id
_entity_poly.type
_entity_poly.pdbx_seq_one_letter_code
_entity_poly.pdbx_strand_id
1 'polypeptide(L)'
;MKTDAGIYAQGLLHLVLIVGFTLGLYGRSLTWLLALVNLGLMQRNMSVVYGADLFTNFWLFYLSFVNHNQYFSLWNVICKNRKIIQESDLVSTMGIRLLQAQLCLSYAYTGLEKFKGIQWWEGSAIWHVIGIDAIITRDFSFLQNVPTLVATLCMLTVIFEVYFIFAVWNKRLKYPWLLVGLVFHLSTGFFMELWFFGFIMVAPYILFLPDLSK
;
A
#
# COMPACT_ATOMS: atom_id res chain seq x y z
N MET A 1 -11.58 -27.11 17.11
CA MET A 1 -12.96 -27.20 16.60
C MET A 1 -13.80 -25.94 16.80
N LYS A 2 -14.06 -25.45 18.03
CA LYS A 2 -14.79 -24.15 18.20
C LYS A 2 -13.98 -22.92 17.79
N THR A 3 -12.65 -23.00 17.88
CA THR A 3 -11.70 -21.96 17.46
C THR A 3 -11.72 -21.71 15.96
N ASP A 4 -11.88 -22.78 15.18
CA ASP A 4 -11.69 -22.76 13.73
C ASP A 4 -12.91 -22.13 13.05
N ALA A 5 -14.12 -22.47 13.51
CA ALA A 5 -15.37 -21.87 13.04
C ALA A 5 -15.38 -20.34 13.23
N GLY A 6 -14.81 -19.83 14.32
CA GLY A 6 -14.72 -18.40 14.58
C GLY A 6 -13.75 -17.67 13.64
N ILE A 7 -12.71 -18.33 13.14
CA ILE A 7 -11.78 -17.74 12.16
C ILE A 7 -12.45 -17.70 10.78
N TYR A 8 -13.08 -18.79 10.35
CA TYR A 8 -13.79 -18.84 9.07
C TYR A 8 -14.95 -17.84 9.01
N ALA A 9 -15.73 -17.72 10.10
CA ALA A 9 -16.81 -16.73 10.17
C ALA A 9 -16.29 -15.29 10.04
N GLN A 10 -15.17 -14.98 10.69
CA GLN A 10 -14.55 -13.66 10.58
C GLN A 10 -13.97 -13.40 9.19
N GLY A 11 -13.37 -14.42 8.55
CA GLY A 11 -12.90 -14.35 7.17
C GLY A 11 -14.04 -14.11 6.18
N LEU A 12 -15.16 -14.82 6.33
CA LEU A 12 -16.35 -14.61 5.50
C LEU A 12 -16.92 -13.20 5.69
N LEU A 13 -17.02 -12.73 6.94
CA LEU A 13 -17.43 -11.36 7.24
C LEU A 13 -16.50 -10.34 6.56
N HIS A 14 -15.19 -10.55 6.63
CA HIS A 14 -14.21 -9.68 5.98
C HIS A 14 -14.40 -9.61 4.47
N LEU A 15 -14.62 -10.76 3.81
CA LEU A 15 -14.90 -10.81 2.37
C LEU A 15 -16.18 -10.04 2.01
N VAL A 16 -17.25 -10.23 2.77
CA VAL A 16 -18.52 -9.51 2.57
C VAL A 16 -18.30 -8.00 2.73
N LEU A 17 -17.52 -7.57 3.71
CA LEU A 17 -17.20 -6.16 3.94
C LEU A 17 -16.32 -5.58 2.82
N ILE A 18 -15.35 -6.33 2.27
CA ILE A 18 -14.57 -5.92 1.11
C ILE A 18 -15.47 -5.72 -0.12
N VAL A 19 -16.40 -6.64 -0.37
CA VAL A 19 -17.38 -6.49 -1.45
C VAL A 19 -18.24 -5.26 -1.22
N GLY A 20 -18.74 -5.04 -0.01
CA GLY A 20 -19.49 -3.83 0.33
C GLY A 20 -18.67 -2.54 0.14
N PHE A 21 -17.40 -2.55 0.53
CA PHE A 21 -16.48 -1.42 0.38
C PHE A 21 -16.22 -1.10 -1.09
N THR A 22 -15.91 -2.11 -1.91
CA THR A 22 -15.65 -1.96 -3.36
C THR A 22 -16.89 -1.50 -4.13
N LEU A 23 -18.09 -1.91 -3.72
CA LEU A 23 -19.35 -1.40 -4.28
C LEU A 23 -19.70 0.02 -3.79
N GLY A 24 -18.96 0.56 -2.82
CA GLY A 24 -19.18 1.88 -2.24
C GLY A 24 -20.39 1.96 -1.31
N LEU A 25 -20.72 0.86 -0.61
CA LEU A 25 -21.84 0.80 0.34
C LEU A 25 -21.47 1.52 1.66
N TYR A 26 -22.39 2.30 2.22
CA TYR A 26 -22.33 2.91 3.56
C TYR A 26 -21.10 3.78 3.93
N GLY A 27 -20.10 3.91 3.05
CA GLY A 27 -18.97 4.83 3.18
C GLY A 27 -18.16 4.63 4.46
N ARG A 28 -18.09 5.67 5.29
CA ARG A 28 -17.26 5.71 6.51
C ARG A 28 -17.57 4.57 7.50
N SER A 29 -18.85 4.31 7.79
CA SER A 29 -19.23 3.34 8.82
C SER A 29 -18.82 1.91 8.46
N LEU A 30 -19.03 1.52 7.21
CA LEU A 30 -18.59 0.22 6.71
C LEU A 30 -17.06 0.12 6.69
N THR A 31 -16.37 1.21 6.35
CA THR A 31 -14.90 1.23 6.32
C THR A 31 -14.29 1.12 7.71
N TRP A 32 -14.90 1.75 8.73
CA TRP A 32 -14.54 1.54 10.14
C TRP A 32 -14.69 0.08 10.56
N LEU A 33 -15.84 -0.53 10.24
CA LEU A 33 -16.08 -1.93 10.55
C LEU A 33 -15.08 -2.84 9.82
N LEU A 34 -14.80 -2.57 8.55
CA LEU A 34 -13.83 -3.30 7.75
C LEU A 34 -12.41 -3.18 8.35
N ALA A 35 -11.97 -1.98 8.74
CA ALA A 35 -10.69 -1.76 9.39
C ALA A 35 -10.56 -2.56 10.70
N LEU A 36 -11.59 -2.56 11.54
CA LEU A 36 -11.60 -3.32 12.80
C LEU A 36 -11.59 -4.83 12.57
N VAL A 37 -12.38 -5.33 11.62
CA VAL A 37 -12.41 -6.76 11.26
C VAL A 37 -11.06 -7.21 10.68
N ASN A 38 -10.45 -6.39 9.81
CA ASN A 38 -9.13 -6.62 9.24
C ASN A 38 -8.05 -6.68 10.35
N LEU A 39 -8.01 -5.69 11.24
CA LEU A 39 -7.09 -5.72 12.39
C LEU A 39 -7.29 -6.97 13.25
N GLY A 40 -8.54 -7.34 13.52
CA GLY A 40 -8.85 -8.56 14.26
C GLY A 40 -8.36 -9.83 13.54
N LEU A 41 -8.41 -9.86 12.20
CA LEU A 41 -7.91 -11.00 11.42
C LEU A 41 -6.39 -11.08 11.50
N MET A 42 -5.71 -9.94 11.42
CA MET A 42 -4.25 -9.88 11.56
C MET A 42 -3.80 -10.39 12.94
N GLN A 43 -4.44 -9.92 14.01
CA GLN A 43 -4.10 -10.35 15.38
C GLN A 43 -4.34 -11.84 15.62
N ARG A 44 -5.28 -12.46 14.88
CA ARG A 44 -5.57 -13.89 14.97
C ARG A 44 -4.70 -14.75 14.07
N ASN A 45 -4.05 -14.17 13.06
CA ASN A 45 -3.24 -14.87 12.07
C ASN A 45 -1.82 -14.30 11.98
N MET A 46 -1.21 -13.95 13.12
CA MET A 46 0.10 -13.29 13.16
C MET A 46 1.22 -14.06 12.46
N SER A 47 1.09 -15.38 12.27
CA SER A 47 2.07 -16.21 11.55
C SER A 47 2.16 -15.94 10.05
N VAL A 48 1.12 -15.34 9.45
CA VAL A 48 1.08 -15.03 8.01
C VAL A 48 1.01 -13.52 7.73
N VAL A 49 0.89 -12.69 8.79
CA VAL A 49 0.86 -11.24 8.67
C VAL A 49 2.22 -10.70 8.24
N TYR A 50 2.21 -9.82 7.25
CA TYR A 50 3.41 -9.12 6.80
C TYR A 50 3.09 -7.68 6.39
N GLY A 51 4.02 -7.02 5.70
CA GLY A 51 3.91 -5.61 5.33
C GLY A 51 2.58 -5.25 4.63
N ALA A 52 2.07 -6.09 3.73
CA ALA A 52 0.85 -5.78 2.98
C ALA A 52 -0.37 -5.62 3.90
N ASP A 53 -0.50 -6.48 4.91
CA ASP A 53 -1.62 -6.44 5.86
C ASP A 53 -1.55 -5.18 6.75
N LEU A 54 -0.36 -4.82 7.20
CA LEU A 54 -0.11 -3.61 8.00
C LEU A 54 -0.52 -2.35 7.23
N PHE A 55 -0.05 -2.22 5.99
CA PHE A 55 -0.41 -1.07 5.15
C PHE A 55 -1.88 -1.06 4.76
N THR A 56 -2.47 -2.22 4.47
CA THR A 56 -3.92 -2.34 4.23
C THR A 56 -4.70 -1.80 5.42
N ASN A 57 -4.28 -2.15 6.65
CA ASN A 57 -4.93 -1.66 7.85
C ASN A 57 -4.75 -0.14 8.05
N PHE A 58 -3.57 0.41 7.75
CA PHE A 58 -3.35 1.86 7.75
C PHE A 58 -4.25 2.57 6.74
N TRP A 59 -4.33 2.07 5.51
CA TRP A 59 -5.18 2.65 4.47
C TRP A 59 -6.66 2.61 4.86
N LEU A 60 -7.16 1.46 5.31
CA LEU A 60 -8.54 1.32 5.79
C LEU A 60 -8.82 2.25 6.97
N PHE A 61 -7.88 2.39 7.91
CA PHE A 61 -8.02 3.30 9.04
C PHE A 61 -8.17 4.75 8.57
N TYR A 62 -7.30 5.25 7.69
CA TYR A 62 -7.43 6.64 7.21
C TYR A 62 -8.66 6.83 6.31
N LEU A 63 -8.99 5.85 5.46
CA LEU A 63 -10.18 5.89 4.59
C LEU A 63 -11.48 5.86 5.38
N SER A 64 -11.48 5.35 6.61
CA SER A 64 -12.65 5.39 7.50
C SER A 64 -13.11 6.82 7.84
N PHE A 65 -12.21 7.81 7.71
CA PHE A 65 -12.49 9.24 7.83
C PHE A 65 -12.87 9.90 6.50
N VAL A 66 -12.67 9.24 5.36
CA VAL A 66 -12.85 9.81 4.02
C VAL A 66 -14.20 9.42 3.43
N ASN A 67 -14.93 10.39 2.90
CA ASN A 67 -16.16 10.17 2.12
C ASN A 67 -15.85 9.69 0.68
N HIS A 68 -15.26 8.50 0.56
CA HIS A 68 -14.81 7.92 -0.72
C HIS A 68 -15.96 7.37 -1.60
N ASN A 69 -17.19 7.29 -1.09
CA ASN A 69 -18.34 6.72 -1.79
C ASN A 69 -19.23 7.76 -2.52
N GLN A 70 -18.81 9.02 -2.60
CA GLN A 70 -19.62 10.09 -3.20
C GLN A 70 -19.63 10.05 -4.73
N TYR A 71 -18.48 9.75 -5.35
CA TYR A 71 -18.33 9.77 -6.82
C TYR A 71 -18.55 8.39 -7.45
N PHE A 72 -17.88 7.35 -6.95
CA PHE A 72 -17.93 5.99 -7.50
C PHE A 72 -18.62 5.02 -6.52
N SER A 73 -19.95 5.11 -6.41
CA SER A 73 -20.76 4.15 -5.62
C SER A 73 -21.88 3.56 -6.48
N LEU A 74 -21.83 2.25 -6.68
CA LEU A 74 -22.89 1.52 -7.38
C LEU A 74 -24.19 1.55 -6.58
N TRP A 75 -24.11 1.66 -5.25
CA TRP A 75 -25.29 1.82 -4.40
C TRP A 75 -26.09 3.09 -4.71
N ASN A 76 -25.39 4.22 -4.87
CA ASN A 76 -26.06 5.48 -5.19
C ASN A 76 -26.75 5.42 -6.55
N VAL A 77 -26.16 4.70 -7.52
CA VAL A 77 -26.76 4.44 -8.84
C VAL A 77 -28.00 3.55 -8.71
N ILE A 78 -27.89 2.41 -8.01
CA ILE A 78 -28.98 1.43 -7.84
C ILE A 78 -30.16 2.04 -7.07
N CYS A 79 -29.90 2.72 -5.95
CA CYS A 79 -30.93 3.34 -5.14
C CYS A 79 -31.48 4.65 -5.72
N LYS A 80 -31.04 5.06 -6.93
CA LYS A 80 -31.37 6.34 -7.57
C LYS A 80 -31.18 7.54 -6.64
N ASN A 81 -30.29 7.41 -5.67
CA ASN A 81 -30.08 8.41 -4.64
C ASN A 81 -29.09 9.42 -5.21
N ARG A 82 -29.59 10.34 -6.04
CA ARG A 82 -28.81 11.47 -6.54
C ARG A 82 -28.56 12.45 -5.40
N LYS A 83 -27.67 12.08 -4.47
CA LYS A 83 -27.13 13.07 -3.54
C LYS A 83 -26.38 14.11 -4.37
N ILE A 84 -26.63 15.38 -4.08
CA ILE A 84 -25.81 16.48 -4.59
C ILE A 84 -24.37 16.15 -4.21
N ILE A 85 -23.47 16.16 -5.19
CA ILE A 85 -22.03 16.01 -4.94
C ILE A 85 -21.63 17.14 -4.01
N GLN A 86 -21.36 16.83 -2.75
CA GLN A 86 -20.92 17.80 -1.76
C GLN A 86 -19.41 17.95 -1.88
N GLU A 87 -18.91 19.16 -1.65
CA GLU A 87 -17.47 19.40 -1.52
C GLU A 87 -16.89 18.52 -0.42
N SER A 88 -15.61 18.16 -0.56
CA SER A 88 -14.90 17.36 0.43
C SER A 88 -14.92 18.07 1.79
N ASP A 89 -15.53 17.43 2.78
CA ASP A 89 -15.53 17.97 4.14
C ASP A 89 -14.12 17.95 4.74
N LEU A 90 -13.90 18.76 5.77
CA LEU A 90 -12.60 18.89 6.44
C LEU A 90 -12.04 17.55 6.92
N VAL A 91 -12.89 16.64 7.42
CA VAL A 91 -12.45 15.33 7.91
C VAL A 91 -11.96 14.45 6.77
N SER A 92 -12.64 14.48 5.62
CA SER A 92 -12.18 13.78 4.41
C SER A 92 -10.85 14.33 3.91
N THR A 93 -10.71 15.65 3.86
CA THR A 93 -9.46 16.30 3.46
C THR A 93 -8.32 15.96 4.40
N MET A 94 -8.55 15.98 5.72
CA MET A 94 -7.56 15.55 6.71
C MET A 94 -7.19 14.06 6.56
N GLY A 95 -8.17 13.18 6.34
CA GLY A 95 -7.94 11.75 6.13
C GLY A 95 -7.02 11.49 4.93
N ILE A 96 -7.26 12.18 3.80
CA ILE A 96 -6.39 12.09 2.61
C ILE A 96 -4.98 12.60 2.92
N ARG A 97 -4.83 13.74 3.62
CA ARG A 97 -3.52 14.29 3.99
C ARG A 97 -2.75 13.38 4.93
N LEU A 98 -3.42 12.77 5.91
CA LEU A 98 -2.81 11.79 6.82
C LEU A 98 -2.35 10.54 6.06
N LEU A 99 -3.14 10.08 5.10
CA LEU A 99 -2.78 8.94 4.25
C LEU A 99 -1.54 9.25 3.39
N GLN A 100 -1.50 10.43 2.76
CA GLN A 100 -0.32 10.92 2.03
C GLN A 100 0.91 11.00 2.93
N ALA A 101 0.75 11.56 4.13
CA ALA A 101 1.83 11.67 5.12
C ALA A 101 2.32 10.29 5.59
N GLN A 102 1.41 9.36 5.88
CA GLN A 102 1.76 7.98 6.27
C GLN A 102 2.61 7.30 5.19
N LEU A 103 2.22 7.43 3.92
CA LEU A 103 2.98 6.86 2.80
C LEU A 103 4.39 7.47 2.72
N CYS A 104 4.49 8.80 2.78
CA CYS A 104 5.77 9.50 2.76
C CYS A 104 6.67 9.11 3.93
N LEU A 105 6.12 9.05 5.15
CA LEU A 105 6.85 8.64 6.35
C LEU A 105 7.30 7.18 6.25
N SER A 106 6.50 6.32 5.65
CA SER A 106 6.84 4.91 5.47
C SER A 106 8.04 4.74 4.54
N TYR A 107 8.04 5.39 3.36
CA TYR A 107 9.21 5.37 2.48
C TYR A 107 10.44 6.01 3.13
N ALA A 108 10.28 7.18 3.77
CA ALA A 108 11.39 7.84 4.43
C ALA A 108 11.99 6.95 5.54
N TYR A 109 11.14 6.33 6.35
CA TYR A 109 11.59 5.43 7.41
C TYR A 109 12.32 4.20 6.85
N THR A 110 11.75 3.52 5.84
CA THR A 110 12.41 2.35 5.26
C THR A 110 13.71 2.71 4.56
N GLY A 111 13.77 3.86 3.88
CA GLY A 111 14.98 4.33 3.22
C GLY A 111 16.08 4.69 4.21
N LEU A 112 15.71 5.34 5.32
CA LEU A 112 16.64 5.67 6.39
C LEU A 112 17.12 4.42 7.17
N GLU A 113 16.27 3.42 7.30
CA GLU A 113 16.62 2.15 7.93
C GLU A 113 17.71 1.43 7.13
N LYS A 114 17.63 1.45 5.79
CA LYS A 114 18.63 0.84 4.89
C LYS A 114 20.04 1.41 5.07
N PHE A 115 20.21 2.66 5.51
CA PHE A 115 21.54 3.22 5.82
C PHE A 115 22.25 2.50 6.97
N LYS A 116 21.53 1.75 7.81
CA LYS A 116 22.12 0.97 8.91
C LYS A 116 22.66 -0.38 8.45
N GLY A 117 22.22 -0.89 7.31
CA GLY A 117 22.63 -2.20 6.78
C GLY A 117 23.83 -2.08 5.85
N ILE A 118 24.94 -2.76 6.17
CA ILE A 118 26.16 -2.75 5.36
C ILE A 118 25.92 -3.24 3.92
N GLN A 119 24.97 -4.16 3.73
CA GLN A 119 24.61 -4.73 2.43
C GLN A 119 24.06 -3.69 1.45
N TRP A 120 23.45 -2.61 1.94
CA TRP A 120 22.96 -1.53 1.08
C TRP A 120 24.10 -0.63 0.59
N TRP A 121 25.13 -0.45 1.41
CA TRP A 121 26.33 0.30 1.04
C TRP A 121 27.22 -0.47 0.05
N GLU A 122 27.36 -1.77 0.27
CA GLU A 122 28.13 -2.66 -0.62
C GLU A 122 27.34 -3.05 -1.88
N GLY A 123 26.04 -2.75 -1.94
CA GLY A 123 25.19 -3.02 -3.10
C GLY A 123 24.76 -4.48 -3.26
N SER A 124 24.92 -5.30 -2.23
CA SER A 124 24.57 -6.73 -2.21
C SER A 124 23.18 -7.02 -1.68
N ALA A 125 22.47 -6.03 -1.11
CA ALA A 125 21.18 -6.23 -0.45
C ALA A 125 20.12 -6.93 -1.33
N ILE A 126 19.94 -6.47 -2.58
CA ILE A 126 18.98 -7.08 -3.51
C ILE A 126 19.37 -8.53 -3.84
N TRP A 127 20.66 -8.80 -4.05
CA TRP A 127 21.17 -10.15 -4.31
C TRP A 127 20.84 -11.13 -3.17
N HIS A 128 21.01 -10.69 -1.93
CA HIS A 128 20.67 -11.50 -0.76
C HIS A 128 19.18 -11.83 -0.67
N VAL A 129 18.30 -10.89 -1.03
CA VAL A 129 16.84 -11.11 -0.97
C VAL A 129 16.39 -12.08 -2.06
N ILE A 130 16.86 -11.89 -3.29
CA ILE A 130 16.44 -12.75 -4.41
C ILE A 130 17.02 -14.16 -4.34
N GLY A 131 18.09 -14.37 -3.57
CA GLY A 131 18.70 -15.68 -3.32
C GLY A 131 18.05 -16.49 -2.18
N ILE A 132 16.92 -16.05 -1.62
CA ILE A 132 16.20 -16.80 -0.58
C ILE A 132 15.30 -17.83 -1.26
N ASP A 133 15.82 -19.04 -1.47
CA ASP A 133 15.10 -20.15 -2.14
C ASP A 133 13.79 -20.54 -1.44
N ALA A 134 13.67 -20.25 -0.15
CA ALA A 134 12.44 -20.51 0.62
C ALA A 134 11.26 -19.61 0.23
N ILE A 135 11.52 -18.47 -0.43
CA ILE A 135 10.51 -17.46 -0.80
C ILE A 135 10.50 -17.26 -2.31
N ILE A 136 11.67 -17.24 -2.93
CA ILE A 136 11.85 -16.91 -4.34
C ILE A 136 11.93 -18.19 -5.16
N THR A 137 10.97 -18.36 -6.05
CA THR A 137 10.84 -19.58 -6.86
C THR A 137 11.54 -19.49 -8.22
N ARG A 138 12.00 -18.30 -8.60
CA ARG A 138 12.60 -18.00 -9.91
C ARG A 138 14.12 -18.00 -9.82
N ASP A 139 14.77 -18.50 -10.87
CA ASP A 139 16.22 -18.44 -11.00
C ASP A 139 16.68 -17.07 -11.52
N PHE A 140 17.42 -16.36 -10.67
CA PHE A 140 18.05 -15.07 -11.00
C PHE A 140 19.58 -15.15 -11.04
N SER A 141 20.14 -16.35 -11.15
CA SER A 141 21.60 -16.59 -11.21
C SER A 141 22.31 -15.74 -12.28
N PHE A 142 21.64 -15.41 -13.38
CA PHE A 142 22.20 -14.54 -14.42
C PHE A 142 22.66 -13.17 -13.92
N LEU A 143 22.08 -12.66 -12.82
CA LEU A 143 22.46 -11.37 -12.22
C LEU A 143 23.87 -11.38 -11.63
N GLN A 144 24.45 -12.56 -11.37
CA GLN A 144 25.86 -12.71 -10.96
C GLN A 144 26.83 -12.12 -11.99
N ASN A 145 26.42 -12.06 -13.26
CA ASN A 145 27.23 -11.53 -14.36
C ASN A 145 27.14 -10.01 -14.48
N VAL A 146 26.23 -9.36 -13.75
CA VAL A 146 25.99 -7.91 -13.78
C VAL A 146 25.92 -7.29 -12.36
N PRO A 147 26.93 -7.52 -11.50
CA PRO A 147 26.90 -7.08 -10.09
C PRO A 147 26.81 -5.56 -9.93
N THR A 148 27.37 -4.79 -10.87
CA THR A 148 27.29 -3.32 -10.89
C THR A 148 25.86 -2.81 -11.10
N LEU A 149 25.06 -3.53 -11.89
CA LEU A 149 23.64 -3.22 -12.08
C LEU A 149 22.89 -3.43 -10.76
N VAL A 150 23.11 -4.56 -10.08
CA VAL A 150 22.47 -4.87 -8.80
C VAL A 150 22.83 -3.83 -7.73
N ALA A 151 24.11 -3.46 -7.62
CA ALA A 151 24.56 -2.42 -6.71
C ALA A 151 23.92 -1.05 -7.02
N THR A 152 23.80 -0.71 -8.31
CA THR A 152 23.13 0.52 -8.74
C THR A 152 21.65 0.51 -8.34
N LEU A 153 20.94 -0.61 -8.54
CA LEU A 153 19.55 -0.77 -8.13
C LEU A 153 19.36 -0.66 -6.61
N CYS A 154 20.30 -1.16 -5.81
CA CYS A 154 20.30 -0.98 -4.35
C CYS A 154 20.33 0.51 -4.00
N MET A 155 21.26 1.28 -4.57
CA MET A 155 21.37 2.71 -4.29
C MET A 155 20.17 3.51 -4.82
N LEU A 156 19.67 3.18 -6.03
CA LEU A 156 18.46 3.80 -6.58
C LEU A 156 17.24 3.56 -5.70
N THR A 157 17.13 2.39 -5.07
CA THR A 157 16.07 2.08 -4.10
C THR A 157 16.14 3.02 -2.90
N VAL A 158 17.33 3.19 -2.31
CA VAL A 158 17.53 4.09 -1.15
C VAL A 158 17.21 5.54 -1.54
N ILE A 159 17.70 6.02 -2.69
CA ILE A 159 17.42 7.36 -3.19
C ILE A 159 15.92 7.55 -3.38
N PHE A 160 15.24 6.62 -4.05
CA PHE A 160 13.81 6.70 -4.30
C PHE A 160 13.03 6.84 -2.98
N GLU A 161 13.29 5.96 -2.01
CA GLU A 161 12.56 5.91 -0.75
C GLU A 161 12.80 7.16 0.11
N VAL A 162 14.05 7.58 0.29
CA VAL A 162 14.41 8.75 1.11
C VAL A 162 13.85 10.04 0.51
N TYR A 163 13.94 10.20 -0.81
CA TYR A 163 13.51 11.43 -1.48
C TYR A 163 12.02 11.47 -1.80
N PHE A 164 11.28 10.36 -1.66
CA PHE A 164 9.85 10.31 -1.98
C PHE A 164 9.07 11.43 -1.31
N ILE A 165 9.30 11.65 -0.01
CA ILE A 165 8.63 12.69 0.78
C ILE A 165 8.81 14.09 0.20
N PHE A 166 9.97 14.41 -0.40
CA PHE A 166 10.21 15.72 -1.00
C PHE A 166 9.72 15.80 -2.45
N ALA A 167 9.91 14.71 -3.21
CA ALA A 167 9.63 14.66 -4.63
C ALA A 167 8.13 14.81 -4.93
N VAL A 168 7.26 14.17 -4.15
CA VAL A 168 5.80 14.20 -4.41
C VAL A 168 5.14 15.56 -4.22
N TRP A 169 5.77 16.47 -3.46
CA TRP A 169 5.30 17.85 -3.30
C TRP A 169 5.92 18.83 -4.30
N ASN A 170 6.98 18.42 -5.00
CA ASN A 170 7.59 19.23 -6.04
C ASN A 170 6.86 19.04 -7.38
N LYS A 171 6.35 20.13 -7.96
CA LYS A 171 5.57 20.10 -9.22
C LYS A 171 6.28 19.42 -10.40
N ARG A 172 7.62 19.44 -10.44
CA ARG A 172 8.42 18.83 -11.52
C ARG A 172 8.76 17.37 -11.24
N LEU A 173 9.00 17.02 -9.97
CA LEU A 173 9.46 15.67 -9.59
C LEU A 173 8.32 14.71 -9.28
N LYS A 174 7.14 15.22 -8.92
CA LYS A 174 6.00 14.43 -8.47
C LYS A 174 5.65 13.27 -9.40
N TYR A 175 5.30 13.53 -10.66
CA TYR A 175 4.87 12.47 -11.58
C TYR A 175 6.02 11.50 -11.92
N PRO A 176 7.25 11.96 -12.20
CA PRO A 176 8.39 11.06 -12.34
C PRO A 176 8.58 10.14 -11.13
N TRP A 177 8.49 10.66 -9.90
CA TRP A 177 8.69 9.85 -8.70
C TRP A 177 7.56 8.85 -8.46
N LEU A 178 6.31 9.22 -8.75
CA LEU A 178 5.18 8.28 -8.70
C LEU A 178 5.34 7.17 -9.76
N LEU A 179 5.87 7.48 -10.95
CA LEU A 179 6.15 6.47 -11.96
C LEU A 179 7.29 5.54 -11.53
N VAL A 180 8.39 6.09 -10.99
CA VAL A 180 9.49 5.30 -10.43
C VAL A 180 8.97 4.39 -9.32
N GLY A 181 8.10 4.89 -8.45
CA GLY A 181 7.50 4.10 -7.38
C GLY A 181 6.58 2.97 -7.88
N LEU A 182 5.82 3.22 -8.96
CA LEU A 182 5.04 2.18 -9.63
C LEU A 182 5.97 1.07 -10.18
N VAL A 183 7.01 1.44 -10.92
CA VAL A 183 7.99 0.49 -11.48
C VAL A 183 8.71 -0.26 -10.35
N PHE A 184 9.07 0.44 -9.28
CA PHE A 184 9.71 -0.14 -8.10
C PHE A 184 8.84 -1.24 -7.48
N HIS A 185 7.55 -0.98 -7.25
CA HIS A 185 6.63 -1.97 -6.66
C HIS A 185 6.21 -3.09 -7.60
N LEU A 186 6.14 -2.84 -8.90
CA LEU A 186 6.01 -3.91 -9.89
C LEU A 186 7.25 -4.79 -9.92
N SER A 187 8.43 -4.19 -9.75
CA SER A 187 9.70 -4.93 -9.67
C SER A 187 9.78 -5.77 -8.40
N THR A 188 9.38 -5.27 -7.23
CA THR A 188 9.33 -6.09 -6.02
C THR A 188 8.28 -7.20 -6.12
N GLY A 189 7.14 -6.95 -6.77
CA GLY A 189 6.17 -7.99 -7.11
C GLY A 189 6.79 -9.10 -7.94
N PHE A 190 7.49 -8.74 -9.03
CA PHE A 190 8.05 -9.70 -9.97
C PHE A 190 9.33 -10.41 -9.47
N PHE A 191 10.28 -9.68 -8.89
CA PHE A 191 11.57 -10.23 -8.47
C PHE A 191 11.54 -10.80 -7.06
N MET A 192 10.69 -10.27 -6.16
CA MET A 192 10.64 -10.69 -4.76
C MET A 192 9.34 -11.44 -4.40
N GLU A 193 8.48 -11.74 -5.37
CA GLU A 193 7.17 -12.40 -5.19
C GLU A 193 6.20 -11.63 -4.27
N LEU A 194 6.38 -10.31 -4.14
CA LEU A 194 5.61 -9.44 -3.23
C LEU A 194 4.45 -8.69 -3.92
N TRP A 195 3.69 -9.36 -4.77
CA TRP A 195 2.63 -8.73 -5.59
C TRP A 195 1.61 -7.94 -4.78
N PHE A 196 1.05 -8.55 -3.73
CA PHE A 196 0.05 -7.91 -2.88
C PHE A 196 0.60 -6.67 -2.17
N PHE A 197 1.85 -6.74 -1.69
CA PHE A 197 2.49 -5.57 -1.07
C PHE A 197 2.68 -4.44 -2.08
N GLY A 198 3.18 -4.76 -3.28
CA GLY A 198 3.37 -3.77 -4.33
C GLY A 198 2.07 -3.05 -4.71
N PHE A 199 0.98 -3.79 -4.91
CA PHE A 199 -0.32 -3.18 -5.22
C PHE A 199 -0.86 -2.30 -4.08
N ILE A 200 -0.74 -2.76 -2.83
CA ILE A 200 -1.17 -1.99 -1.66
C ILE A 200 -0.38 -0.70 -1.50
N MET A 201 0.92 -0.70 -1.81
CA MET A 201 1.78 0.48 -1.70
C MET A 201 1.58 1.49 -2.85
N VAL A 202 1.17 1.02 -4.04
CA VAL A 202 0.88 1.87 -5.20
C VAL A 202 -0.52 2.46 -5.16
N ALA A 203 -1.51 1.74 -4.62
CA ALA A 203 -2.89 2.21 -4.50
C ALA A 203 -3.06 3.68 -4.05
N PRO A 204 -2.36 4.16 -3.00
CA PRO A 204 -2.50 5.55 -2.54
C PRO A 204 -1.88 6.61 -3.48
N TYR A 205 -1.15 6.23 -4.52
CA TYR A 205 -0.52 7.19 -5.45
C TYR A 205 -1.54 8.08 -6.15
N ILE A 206 -2.73 7.54 -6.39
CA ILE A 206 -3.85 8.28 -7.00
C ILE A 206 -4.20 9.54 -6.19
N LEU A 207 -4.00 9.52 -4.87
CA LEU A 207 -4.30 10.67 -3.99
C LEU A 207 -3.36 11.84 -4.21
N PHE A 208 -2.21 11.62 -4.85
CA PHE A 208 -1.33 12.70 -5.23
C PHE A 208 -1.79 13.33 -6.55
N LEU A 209 -2.71 12.77 -7.33
CA LEU A 209 -3.13 13.37 -8.60
C LEU A 209 -3.99 14.64 -8.39
N PRO A 210 -3.89 15.65 -9.29
CA PRO A 210 -4.44 16.99 -9.10
C PRO A 210 -5.98 17.07 -8.98
N ASP A 211 -6.70 16.02 -9.36
CA ASP A 211 -8.17 15.99 -9.38
C ASP A 211 -8.82 15.42 -8.10
N LEU A 212 -8.03 14.85 -7.19
CA LEU A 212 -8.51 14.31 -5.90
C LEU A 212 -8.05 15.14 -4.68
N SER A 213 -7.23 16.17 -4.91
CA SER A 213 -6.64 17.00 -3.85
C SER A 213 -7.24 18.41 -3.76
N LYS A 214 -8.34 18.67 -4.46
CA LYS A 214 -9.09 19.93 -4.45
C LYS A 214 -10.41 19.75 -3.71
#